data_AF-A0A3D5WQM1-F1
#
_entry.id   AF-A0A3D5WQM1-F1
#
_cell.length_a   1.000
_cell.length_b   1.000
_cell.length_c   1.000
_cell.angle_alpha   90.00
_cell.angle_beta   90.00
_cell.angle_gamma   90.00
#
_symmetry.space_group_name_H-M   'P 1'
#
loop_
_entity.id
_entity.type
_entity.pdbx_description
1 polymer ?
#
loop_
_entity_poly.entity_id
_entity_poly.type
_entity_poly.pdbx_seq_one_letter_code
_entity_poly.pdbx_strand_id
1 'polypeptide(L)'
;MDTLELLKKARSGDRVARNQLVEQNVGLVWNIVKRFHGRGYEADDIFQIGCIGLIKAIDHFDLSYDVKFSTYAVPMITGQIKRFLRDDGMIKVSRTLKENGWKIHQAGER
;
A
#
# COMPACT_ATOMS: atom_id res chain seq x y z
N MET A 1 11.90 -11.87 17.58
CA MET A 1 12.12 -10.44 17.86
C MET A 1 10.77 -9.76 17.75
N ASP A 2 10.39 -8.96 18.75
CA ASP A 2 9.08 -8.30 18.76
C ASP A 2 8.99 -7.23 17.66
N THR A 3 7.81 -7.02 17.08
CA THR A 3 7.61 -6.02 16.01
C THR A 3 7.99 -4.62 16.47
N LEU A 4 7.71 -4.27 17.72
CA LEU A 4 8.12 -2.99 18.31
C LEU A 4 9.64 -2.86 18.41
N GLU A 5 10.34 -3.95 18.74
CA GLU A 5 11.80 -3.95 18.81
C GLU A 5 12.44 -3.75 17.44
N LEU A 6 11.90 -4.42 16.41
CA LEU A 6 12.34 -4.24 15.03
C LEU A 6 12.06 -2.82 14.53
N LEU A 7 10.90 -2.24 14.86
CA LEU A 7 10.56 -0.86 14.49
C LEU A 7 11.50 0.16 15.15
N LYS A 8 11.88 -0.05 16.42
CA LYS A 8 12.89 0.77 17.10
C LYS A 8 14.23 0.73 16.37
N LYS A 9 14.71 -0.47 16.02
CA LYS A 9 15.98 -0.65 15.30
C LYS A 9 15.94 -0.08 13.89
N ALA A 10 14.84 -0.30 13.16
CA ALA A 10 14.65 0.27 11.84
C ALA A 10 14.70 1.81 11.88
N ARG A 11 14.11 2.43 12.91
CA ARG A 11 14.17 3.89 13.12
C ARG A 11 15.58 4.40 13.44
N SER A 12 16.42 3.60 14.10
CA SER A 12 17.84 3.92 14.30
C SER A 12 18.71 3.68 13.06
N GLY A 13 18.12 3.33 11.92
CA GLY A 13 18.84 3.11 10.65
C GLY A 13 19.29 1.67 10.42
N ASP A 14 18.86 0.71 11.24
CA ASP A 14 19.17 -0.71 11.04
C ASP A 14 18.42 -1.25 9.81
N ARG A 15 19.18 -1.44 8.72
CA ARG A 15 18.66 -1.96 7.45
C ARG A 15 18.21 -3.41 7.55
N VAL A 16 18.83 -4.22 8.40
CA VAL A 16 18.48 -5.64 8.58
C VAL A 16 17.12 -5.72 9.27
N ALA A 17 16.92 -4.96 10.35
CA ALA A 17 15.64 -4.88 11.03
C ALA A 17 14.53 -4.36 10.11
N ARG A 18 14.84 -3.36 9.28
CA ARG A 18 13.90 -2.82 8.28
C ARG A 18 13.51 -3.86 7.23
N ASN A 19 14.47 -4.58 6.66
CA ASN A 19 14.20 -5.63 5.68
C ASN A 19 13.35 -6.75 6.29
N GLN A 20 13.67 -7.15 7.52
CA GLN A 20 12.89 -8.15 8.26
C GLN A 20 11.44 -7.70 8.49
N LEU A 21 11.21 -6.42 8.82
CA LEU A 21 9.85 -5.87 8.92
C LEU A 21 9.09 -5.93 7.60
N VAL A 22 9.75 -5.60 6.49
CA VAL A 22 9.14 -5.68 5.15
C VAL A 22 8.75 -7.12 4.85
N GLU A 23 9.65 -8.08 5.03
CA GLU A 23 9.41 -9.51 4.79
C GLU A 23 8.26 -10.06 5.64
N GLN A 24 8.21 -9.71 6.92
CA GLN A 24 7.13 -10.14 7.83
C GLN A 24 5.76 -9.59 7.45
N ASN A 25 5.72 -8.41 6.81
CA ASN A 25 4.46 -7.71 6.51
C ASN A 25 4.09 -7.75 5.02
N VAL A 26 4.85 -8.45 4.17
CA VAL A 26 4.56 -8.54 2.73
C VAL A 26 3.20 -9.16 2.44
N GLY A 27 2.77 -10.13 3.25
CA GLY A 27 1.45 -10.76 3.14
C GLY A 27 0.29 -9.79 3.41
N LEU A 28 0.51 -8.76 4.22
CA LEU A 28 -0.47 -7.68 4.44
C LEU A 28 -0.72 -6.91 3.13
N VAL A 29 0.34 -6.62 2.38
CA VAL A 29 0.26 -5.91 1.09
C VAL A 29 -0.56 -6.73 0.10
N TRP A 30 -0.26 -8.02 -0.05
CA TRP A 30 -1.03 -8.92 -0.91
C TRP A 30 -2.52 -8.95 -0.57
N ASN A 31 -2.87 -8.99 0.73
CA ASN A 31 -4.27 -8.94 1.15
C ASN A 31 -4.98 -7.62 0.84
N ILE A 32 -4.24 -6.50 0.75
CA ILE A 32 -4.79 -5.20 0.34
C ILE A 32 -4.95 -5.16 -1.19
N VAL A 33 -3.95 -5.62 -1.93
CA VAL A 33 -3.93 -5.65 -3.42
C VAL A 33 -5.14 -6.36 -3.98
N LYS A 34 -5.59 -7.46 -3.35
CA LYS A 34 -6.79 -8.21 -3.77
C LYS A 34 -8.04 -7.35 -3.98
N ARG A 35 -8.17 -6.23 -3.26
CA ARG A 35 -9.31 -5.30 -3.37
C ARG A 35 -9.27 -4.40 -4.60
N PHE A 36 -8.15 -4.43 -5.34
CA PHE A 36 -7.88 -3.58 -6.50
C PHE A 36 -7.75 -4.36 -7.81
N HIS A 37 -8.06 -5.67 -7.82
CA HIS A 37 -8.18 -6.43 -9.08
C HIS A 37 -9.22 -5.81 -10.03
N GLY A 38 -9.05 -6.05 -11.33
CA GLY A 38 -9.98 -5.56 -12.35
C GLY A 38 -9.96 -4.03 -12.52
N ARG A 39 -8.82 -3.38 -12.26
CA ARG A 39 -8.66 -1.92 -12.43
C ARG A 39 -7.75 -1.52 -13.59
N GLY A 40 -7.49 -2.45 -14.51
CA GLY A 40 -6.64 -2.22 -15.68
C GLY A 40 -5.14 -2.26 -15.42
N TYR A 41 -4.72 -2.81 -14.27
CA TYR A 41 -3.32 -3.02 -13.90
C TYR A 41 -3.14 -4.44 -13.38
N GLU A 42 -1.95 -4.99 -13.62
CA GLU A 42 -1.55 -6.28 -13.09
C GLU A 42 -1.41 -6.21 -11.56
N ALA A 43 -1.69 -7.33 -10.90
CA ALA A 43 -1.63 -7.40 -9.44
C ALA A 43 -0.21 -7.10 -8.92
N ASP A 44 0.82 -7.50 -9.67
CA ASP A 44 2.22 -7.29 -9.34
C ASP A 44 2.59 -5.80 -9.35
N ASP A 45 2.07 -5.02 -10.30
CA ASP A 45 2.30 -3.56 -10.36
C ASP A 45 1.69 -2.88 -9.13
N ILE A 46 0.45 -3.22 -8.82
CA ILE A 46 -0.25 -2.70 -7.64
C ILE A 46 0.47 -3.11 -6.36
N PHE A 47 0.99 -4.35 -6.32
CA PHE A 47 1.75 -4.87 -5.20
C PHE A 47 3.05 -4.10 -4.98
N GLN A 48 3.81 -3.77 -6.02
CA GLN A 48 5.01 -2.95 -5.91
C GLN A 48 4.70 -1.57 -5.31
N ILE A 49 3.64 -0.91 -5.78
CA ILE A 49 3.17 0.36 -5.20
C ILE A 49 2.77 0.18 -3.74
N GLY A 50 2.12 -0.94 -3.41
CA GLY A 50 1.77 -1.30 -2.04
C GLY A 50 3.00 -1.48 -1.14
N CYS A 51 4.06 -2.12 -1.63
CA CYS A 51 5.34 -2.28 -0.94
C CYS A 51 6.01 -0.93 -0.65
N ILE A 52 5.94 0.04 -1.57
CA ILE A 52 6.39 1.42 -1.31
C ILE A 52 5.59 2.04 -0.16
N GLY A 53 4.28 1.78 -0.11
CA GLY A 53 3.42 2.21 1.01
C GLY A 53 3.79 1.57 2.34
N LEU A 54 4.10 0.27 2.34
CA LEU A 54 4.54 -0.46 3.53
C LEU A 54 5.87 0.08 4.05
N ILE A 55 6.83 0.29 3.16
CA ILE A 55 8.13 0.90 3.47
C ILE A 55 7.94 2.26 4.15
N LYS A 56 7.13 3.14 3.55
CA LYS A 56 6.84 4.45 4.15
C LYS A 56 6.16 4.33 5.50
N ALA A 57 5.28 3.35 5.67
CA ALA A 57 4.62 3.09 6.94
C ALA A 57 5.64 2.66 8.01
N ILE A 58 6.60 1.78 7.69
CA ILE A 58 7.68 1.39 8.60
C ILE A 58 8.53 2.61 8.98
N ASP A 59 8.92 3.41 8.00
CA ASP A 59 9.82 4.55 8.20
C ASP A 59 9.18 5.68 9.06
N HIS A 60 7.84 5.78 9.08
CA HIS A 60 7.11 6.89 9.74
C HIS A 60 6.17 6.44 10.86
N PHE A 61 6.18 5.17 11.27
CA PHE A 61 5.32 4.72 12.36
C PHE A 61 5.82 5.30 13.69
N ASP A 62 4.93 5.99 14.41
CA ASP A 62 5.23 6.49 15.74
C ASP A 62 4.98 5.40 16.79
N LEU A 63 6.03 5.07 17.54
CA LEU A 63 5.99 4.07 18.60
C LEU A 63 5.20 4.53 19.84
N SER A 64 4.86 5.82 19.93
CA SER A 64 3.97 6.35 20.97
C SER A 64 2.49 6.05 20.72
N TYR A 65 2.13 5.59 19.51
CA TYR A 65 0.77 5.21 19.22
C TYR A 65 0.40 3.89 19.92
N ASP A 66 -0.69 3.91 20.69
CA ASP A 66 -1.25 2.72 21.34
C ASP A 66 -2.10 1.87 20.37
N VAL A 67 -1.56 1.60 19.18
CA VAL A 67 -2.21 0.80 18.15
C VAL A 67 -1.22 -0.16 17.51
N LYS A 68 -1.72 -1.26 16.96
CA LYS A 68 -0.91 -2.18 16.17
C LYS A 68 -0.40 -1.48 14.91
N PHE A 69 0.83 -1.81 14.50
CA PHE A 69 1.43 -1.30 13.25
C PHE A 69 0.50 -1.46 12.03
N SER A 70 -0.19 -2.61 11.92
CA SER A 70 -1.12 -2.88 10.81
C SER A 70 -2.25 -1.84 10.71
N THR A 71 -2.73 -1.31 11.85
CA THR A 71 -3.75 -0.26 11.89
C THR A 71 -3.28 1.00 11.18
N TYR A 72 -2.00 1.34 11.31
CA TYR A 72 -1.39 2.48 10.61
C TYR A 72 -0.99 2.15 9.16
N ALA A 73 -0.45 0.95 8.93
CA ALA A 73 0.07 0.55 7.62
C ALA A 73 -1.03 0.36 6.57
N VAL A 74 -2.19 -0.21 6.93
CA VAL A 74 -3.29 -0.45 5.98
C VAL A 74 -3.76 0.81 5.25
N PRO A 75 -4.15 1.91 5.94
CA PRO A 75 -4.57 3.13 5.24
C PRO A 75 -3.43 3.77 4.44
N MET A 76 -2.17 3.68 4.91
CA MET A 76 -1.00 4.18 4.18
C MET A 76 -0.78 3.44 2.85
N ILE A 77 -0.78 2.10 2.88
CA ILE A 77 -0.64 1.24 1.69
C ILE A 77 -1.79 1.49 0.72
N THR A 78 -3.03 1.45 1.24
CA THR A 78 -4.25 1.70 0.44
C THR A 78 -4.20 3.08 -0.22
N GLY A 79 -3.71 4.09 0.48
CA GLY A 79 -3.56 5.45 -0.03
C GLY A 79 -2.55 5.55 -1.18
N GLN A 80 -1.40 4.87 -1.07
CA GLN A 80 -0.42 4.84 -2.19
C GLN A 80 -1.02 4.20 -3.44
N ILE A 81 -1.67 3.04 -3.29
CA ILE A 81 -2.32 2.33 -4.41
C ILE A 81 -3.38 3.20 -5.07
N LYS A 82 -4.28 3.81 -4.28
CA LYS A 82 -5.31 4.71 -4.80
C LYS A 82 -4.71 5.92 -5.53
N ARG A 83 -3.61 6.48 -5.02
CA ARG A 83 -2.90 7.60 -5.66
C ARG A 83 -2.33 7.18 -7.01
N PHE A 84 -1.68 6.02 -7.08
CA PHE A 84 -1.16 5.47 -8.33
C PHE A 84 -2.26 5.28 -9.38
N LEU A 85 -3.31 4.54 -9.05
CA LEU A 85 -4.41 4.29 -9.99
C LEU A 85 -5.09 5.60 -10.48
N ARG A 86 -5.08 6.64 -9.64
CA ARG A 86 -5.62 7.95 -10.00
C ARG A 86 -4.70 8.70 -10.96
N ASP A 87 -3.41 8.72 -10.68
CA ASP A 87 -2.45 9.60 -11.35
C ASP A 87 -1.79 8.95 -12.56
N ASP A 88 -1.86 7.62 -12.69
CA ASP A 88 -1.22 6.86 -13.76
C ASP A 88 -1.99 6.86 -15.10
N GLY A 89 -1.28 6.72 -16.21
CA GLY A 89 -1.84 6.69 -17.57
C GLY A 89 -1.14 7.66 -18.53
N MET A 90 -1.11 7.31 -19.81
CA MET A 90 -0.39 8.06 -20.87
C MET A 90 -0.93 9.49 -21.06
N ILE A 91 -2.22 9.70 -20.80
CA ILE A 91 -2.88 11.00 -20.92
C ILE A 91 -3.53 11.32 -19.58
N LYS A 92 -3.25 12.53 -19.09
CA LYS A 92 -3.84 13.02 -17.84
C LYS A 92 -5.31 13.38 -18.07
N VAL A 93 -6.20 12.51 -17.62
CA VAL A 93 -7.65 12.70 -17.68
C VAL A 93 -8.21 13.16 -16.34
N SER A 94 -9.37 13.83 -16.36
CA SER A 94 -10.01 14.32 -15.13
C SER A 94 -10.46 13.17 -14.22
N ARG A 95 -10.44 13.41 -12.91
CA ARG A 95 -10.81 12.41 -11.90
C ARG A 95 -12.21 11.84 -12.12
N THR A 96 -13.19 12.70 -12.35
CA THR A 96 -14.59 12.31 -12.56
C THR A 96 -14.73 11.38 -13.77
N LEU A 97 -13.96 11.63 -14.84
CA LEU A 97 -14.02 10.81 -16.04
C LEU A 97 -13.48 9.40 -15.80
N LYS A 98 -12.35 9.26 -15.09
CA LYS A 98 -11.82 7.93 -14.68
C LYS A 98 -12.79 7.18 -13.78
N GLU A 99 -13.34 7.86 -12.77
CA GLU A 99 -14.28 7.25 -11.83
C GLU A 99 -15.55 6.75 -12.54
N ASN A 100 -16.09 7.54 -13.46
CA ASN A 100 -17.26 7.15 -14.26
C ASN A 100 -16.92 6.00 -15.21
N GLY A 101 -15.77 6.05 -15.90
CA GLY A 101 -15.30 4.97 -16.76
C GLY A 101 -15.20 3.64 -16.03
N TRP A 102 -14.63 3.65 -14.81
CA TRP A 102 -14.54 2.44 -13.98
C TRP A 102 -15.91 1.91 -13.55
N LYS A 103 -16.84 2.78 -13.15
CA LYS A 103 -18.22 2.39 -12.81
C LYS A 103 -18.96 1.78 -14.00
N ILE A 104 -18.80 2.35 -15.18
CA ILE A 104 -19.40 1.83 -16.43
C ILE A 104 -18.83 0.45 -16.74
N HIS A 105 -17.50 0.29 -16.70
CA HIS A 105 -16.86 -1.00 -16.94
C HIS A 105 -17.36 -2.07 -15.96
N GLN A 106 -17.39 -1.77 -14.66
CA GLN A 106 -17.91 -2.69 -13.63
C GLN A 106 -19.39 -3.06 -13.84
N ALA A 107 -20.21 -2.13 -14.34
CA ALA A 107 -21.62 -2.40 -14.63
C ALA A 107 -21.79 -3.28 -15.88
N GLY A 108 -20.87 -3.20 -16.85
CA GLY A 108 -20.89 -4.01 -18.06
C GLY A 108 -20.36 -5.44 -17.89
N GLU A 109 -19.60 -5.72 -16.82
CA GLU A 109 -19.13 -7.07 -16.46
C GLU A 109 -20.14 -7.87 -15.61
N ARG A 110 -21.31 -7.28 -15.30
CA ARG A 110 -22.42 -7.93 -14.56
C ARG A 110 -23.54 -8.31 -15.51
#